data_AF-A0A942NXC7-F1
#
_entry.id   AF-A0A942NXC7-F1
#
_cell.length_a   1.000
_cell.length_b   1.000
_cell.length_c   1.000
_cell.angle_alpha   90.00
_cell.angle_beta   90.00
_cell.angle_gamma   90.00
#
_symmetry.space_group_name_H-M   'P 1'
#
loop_
_entity.id
_entity.type
_entity.pdbx_description
1 polymer ?
#
loop_
_entity_poly.entity_id
_entity_poly.type
_entity_poly.pdbx_seq_one_letter_code
_entity_poly.pdbx_strand_id
1 'polypeptide(L)'
;MKTLWITYSWEDNKNGDIEYIAQELEKKEVSVKLDRWNIQAGKRLWEQIDRFISNPKECNAWAIIATQNSLGSEPCKEEVAYALDRALNSRGQSFPLIGIFPSSVDKGLIPSAIKTRLYVSLKDGDWIERIKSALEDRAPNIPRPIFEPYTIEIRKTNDGRNAIELRPRAGTWAPFICAVPLNEKDKLKPSILSGPKGNIPMGGFLTMTGEGESEDKKWWFMFAGNEATPTMSYFLFCNELPSQIVFGVNGGQPQFLISMK
;
A
#
# COMPACT_ATOMS: atom_id res chain seq x y z
N MET A 1 21.37 -10.81 -17.09
CA MET A 1 20.29 -11.40 -16.26
C MET A 1 20.85 -11.67 -14.88
N LYS A 2 20.18 -11.19 -13.82
CA LYS A 2 20.63 -11.42 -12.43
C LYS A 2 20.07 -12.75 -11.93
N THR A 3 20.82 -13.43 -11.07
CA THR A 3 20.46 -14.76 -10.57
C THR A 3 20.08 -14.73 -9.09
N LEU A 4 18.92 -15.28 -8.75
CA LEU A 4 18.42 -15.48 -7.39
C LEU A 4 18.54 -16.97 -7.02
N TRP A 5 19.16 -17.26 -5.87
CA TRP A 5 19.01 -18.58 -5.25
C TRP A 5 17.84 -18.54 -4.27
N ILE A 6 16.89 -19.49 -4.35
CA ILE A 6 15.79 -19.59 -3.38
C ILE A 6 15.95 -20.88 -2.57
N THR A 7 16.02 -20.72 -1.24
CA THR A 7 15.94 -21.83 -0.28
C THR A 7 14.55 -21.89 0.31
N TYR A 8 13.98 -23.09 0.44
CA TYR A 8 12.64 -23.31 0.97
C TYR A 8 12.57 -24.68 1.65
N SER A 9 11.54 -24.91 2.47
CA SER A 9 11.24 -26.24 2.98
C SER A 9 10.51 -27.06 1.92
N TRP A 10 10.91 -28.31 1.70
CA TRP A 10 10.23 -29.22 0.76
C TRP A 10 8.72 -29.34 1.03
N GLU A 11 8.32 -29.24 2.30
CA GLU A 11 6.92 -29.24 2.74
C GLU A 11 6.14 -28.03 2.23
N ASP A 12 6.79 -26.87 2.07
CA ASP A 12 6.17 -25.64 1.55
C ASP A 12 5.91 -25.71 0.05
N ASN A 13 6.41 -26.75 -0.64
CA ASN A 13 6.34 -26.87 -2.09
C ASN A 13 5.54 -28.07 -2.59
N LYS A 14 4.76 -28.72 -1.72
CA LYS A 14 3.93 -29.87 -2.11
C LYS A 14 2.93 -29.58 -3.23
N ASN A 15 2.45 -28.34 -3.31
CA ASN A 15 1.48 -27.88 -4.30
C ASN A 15 2.11 -27.12 -5.48
N GLY A 16 3.43 -26.99 -5.53
CA GLY A 16 4.14 -26.27 -6.59
C GLY A 16 4.16 -24.74 -6.43
N ASP A 17 3.85 -24.23 -5.23
CA ASP A 17 3.78 -22.79 -4.95
C ASP A 17 5.15 -22.11 -5.14
N ILE A 18 6.25 -22.81 -4.88
CA ILE A 18 7.60 -22.24 -5.02
C ILE A 18 8.03 -22.24 -6.49
N GLU A 19 7.70 -23.28 -7.27
CA GLU A 19 7.90 -23.23 -8.72
C GLU A 19 7.08 -22.10 -9.36
N TYR A 20 5.86 -21.82 -8.89
CA TYR A 20 5.08 -20.67 -9.37
C TYR A 20 5.79 -19.33 -9.11
N ILE A 21 6.30 -19.12 -7.88
CA ILE A 21 7.08 -17.92 -7.55
C ILE A 21 8.30 -17.79 -8.46
N ALA A 22 9.02 -18.89 -8.69
CA ALA A 22 10.18 -18.92 -9.57
C ALA A 22 9.81 -18.53 -11.00
N GLN A 23 8.72 -19.07 -11.55
CA GLN A 23 8.23 -18.75 -12.89
C GLN A 23 7.82 -17.27 -13.03
N GLU A 24 7.14 -16.71 -12.03
CA GLU A 24 6.75 -15.29 -12.05
C GLU A 24 7.97 -14.36 -12.04
N LEU A 25 9.04 -14.73 -11.31
CA LEU A 25 10.32 -14.03 -11.33
C LEU A 25 11.04 -14.17 -12.67
N GLU A 26 11.05 -15.37 -13.26
CA GLU A 26 11.66 -15.64 -14.57
C GLU A 26 10.99 -14.85 -15.70
N LYS A 27 9.65 -14.72 -15.68
CA LYS A 27 8.91 -13.86 -16.61
C LYS A 27 9.33 -12.39 -16.54
N LYS A 28 9.99 -11.96 -15.47
CA LYS A 28 10.51 -10.60 -15.25
C LYS A 28 12.04 -10.51 -15.34
N GLU A 29 12.65 -11.48 -16.03
CA GLU A 29 14.09 -11.54 -16.33
C GLU A 29 14.97 -11.74 -15.09
N VAL A 30 14.45 -12.41 -14.06
CA VAL A 30 15.24 -12.89 -12.93
C VAL A 30 15.51 -14.37 -13.14
N SER A 31 16.78 -14.77 -13.26
CA SER A 31 17.14 -16.19 -13.33
C SER A 31 17.01 -16.81 -11.94
N VAL A 32 16.15 -17.80 -11.77
CA VAL A 32 15.94 -18.45 -10.47
C VAL A 32 16.66 -19.80 -10.42
N LYS A 33 17.33 -20.08 -9.31
CA LYS A 33 17.92 -21.38 -9.00
C LYS A 33 17.25 -21.94 -7.75
N LEU A 34 16.81 -23.20 -7.84
CA LEU A 34 16.17 -23.95 -6.77
C LEU A 34 16.99 -25.20 -6.45
N ASP A 35 16.94 -25.66 -5.22
CA ASP A 35 17.58 -26.91 -4.77
C ASP A 35 17.19 -28.11 -5.67
N ARG A 36 15.90 -28.28 -5.96
CA ARG A 36 15.34 -29.38 -6.74
C ARG A 36 15.83 -29.42 -8.19
N TRP A 37 16.18 -28.27 -8.76
CA TRP A 37 16.60 -28.16 -10.16
C TRP A 37 18.12 -28.20 -10.32
N ASN A 38 18.87 -27.77 -9.30
CA ASN A 38 20.30 -27.50 -9.42
C ASN A 38 21.20 -28.47 -8.63
N ILE A 39 20.64 -29.32 -7.77
CA ILE A 39 21.42 -30.23 -6.91
C ILE A 39 21.57 -31.60 -7.58
N GLN A 40 22.82 -32.06 -7.62
CA GLN A 40 23.17 -33.40 -8.11
C GLN A 40 22.95 -34.44 -7.00
N ALA A 41 22.23 -35.50 -7.33
CA ALA A 41 22.07 -36.66 -6.46
C ALA A 41 23.45 -37.29 -6.13
N GLY A 42 23.63 -37.73 -4.88
CA GLY A 42 24.87 -38.38 -4.42
C GLY A 42 25.95 -37.45 -3.88
N LYS A 43 25.74 -36.13 -3.87
CA LYS A 43 26.61 -35.15 -3.19
C LYS A 43 25.90 -34.55 -1.98
N ARG A 44 26.67 -34.08 -0.99
CA ARG A 44 26.10 -33.37 0.17
C ARG A 44 25.38 -32.11 -0.31
N LEU A 45 24.09 -32.00 0.02
CA LEU A 45 23.21 -30.87 -0.32
C LEU A 45 23.87 -29.53 0.01
N TRP A 46 24.44 -29.45 1.22
CA TRP A 46 25.01 -28.25 1.78
C TRP A 46 26.27 -27.73 1.09
N GLU A 47 27.14 -28.61 0.61
CA GLU A 47 28.32 -28.20 -0.15
C GLU A 47 27.94 -27.55 -1.49
N GLN A 48 26.81 -27.99 -2.05
CA GLN A 48 26.28 -27.44 -3.31
C GLN A 48 25.64 -26.08 -3.07
N ILE A 49 24.76 -25.96 -2.05
CA ILE A 49 24.13 -24.68 -1.69
C ILE A 49 25.19 -23.63 -1.34
N ASP A 50 26.18 -23.99 -0.52
CA ASP A 50 27.27 -23.09 -0.11
C ASP A 50 28.03 -22.55 -1.33
N ARG A 51 28.35 -23.42 -2.29
CA ARG A 51 28.99 -23.00 -3.54
C ARG A 51 28.15 -21.98 -4.31
N PHE A 52 26.83 -22.13 -4.34
CA PHE A 52 25.94 -21.20 -5.05
C PHE A 52 25.88 -19.83 -4.36
N ILE A 53 25.71 -19.80 -3.05
CA ILE A 53 25.56 -18.53 -2.30
C ILE A 53 26.90 -17.79 -2.17
N SER A 54 28.00 -18.51 -1.96
CA SER A 54 29.32 -17.94 -1.70
C SER A 54 30.02 -17.46 -2.98
N ASN A 55 29.62 -17.92 -4.17
CA ASN A 55 30.24 -17.53 -5.45
C ASN A 55 29.49 -16.38 -6.17
N PRO A 56 30.11 -15.20 -6.37
CA PRO A 56 29.52 -14.08 -7.10
C PRO A 56 29.10 -14.36 -8.54
N LYS A 57 29.71 -15.37 -9.19
CA LYS A 57 29.36 -15.77 -10.56
C LYS A 57 28.10 -16.64 -10.61
N GLU A 58 27.71 -17.25 -9.49
CA GLU A 58 26.62 -18.20 -9.44
C GLU A 58 25.30 -17.58 -8.99
N CYS A 59 25.38 -16.53 -8.17
CA CYS A 59 24.23 -15.93 -7.51
C CYS A 59 24.48 -14.46 -7.15
N ASN A 60 23.49 -13.60 -7.43
CA ASN A 60 23.50 -12.19 -7.08
C ASN A 60 22.78 -11.88 -5.77
N ALA A 61 21.80 -12.69 -5.39
CA ALA A 61 21.03 -12.53 -4.16
C ALA A 61 20.51 -13.88 -3.67
N TRP A 62 20.39 -14.02 -2.36
CA TRP A 62 19.82 -15.21 -1.75
C TRP A 62 18.46 -14.89 -1.13
N ALA A 63 17.45 -15.70 -1.45
CA ALA A 63 16.13 -15.62 -0.85
C ALA A 63 15.80 -16.88 -0.05
N ILE A 64 15.04 -16.69 1.02
CA ILE A 64 14.46 -17.77 1.82
C ILE A 64 12.95 -17.62 1.76
N ILE A 65 12.24 -18.69 1.40
CA ILE A 65 10.80 -18.76 1.58
C ILE A 65 10.52 -18.99 3.05
N ALA A 66 10.01 -17.95 3.70
CA ALA A 66 9.77 -17.87 5.13
C ALA A 66 8.29 -18.13 5.44
N THR A 67 7.97 -19.37 5.75
CA THR A 67 6.66 -19.84 6.21
C THR A 67 6.72 -20.23 7.69
N GLN A 68 5.56 -20.53 8.27
CA GLN A 68 5.51 -21.09 9.62
C GLN A 68 6.27 -22.42 9.72
N ASN A 69 6.25 -23.23 8.66
CA ASN A 69 6.90 -24.55 8.64
C ASN A 69 8.42 -24.42 8.54
N SER A 70 8.92 -23.61 7.58
CA SER A 70 10.37 -23.40 7.43
C SER A 70 10.96 -22.69 8.64
N LEU A 71 10.33 -21.62 9.13
CA LEU A 71 10.86 -20.91 10.30
C LEU A 71 10.63 -21.65 11.62
N GLY A 72 9.66 -22.55 11.70
CA GLY A 72 9.36 -23.35 12.90
C GLY A 72 10.23 -24.60 13.05
N SER A 73 10.85 -25.06 11.97
CA SER A 73 11.68 -26.27 11.93
C SER A 73 13.11 -25.98 12.41
N GLU A 74 13.57 -26.65 13.47
CA GLU A 74 14.95 -26.52 13.98
C GLU A 74 16.01 -26.81 12.91
N PRO A 75 15.90 -27.89 12.10
CA PRO A 75 16.80 -28.11 10.97
C PRO A 75 16.88 -26.89 10.04
N CYS A 76 15.74 -26.30 9.67
CA CYS A 76 15.73 -25.17 8.75
C CYS A 76 16.34 -23.90 9.38
N LYS A 77 16.14 -23.67 10.69
CA LYS A 77 16.79 -22.55 11.41
C LYS A 77 18.30 -22.68 11.44
N GLU A 78 18.82 -23.87 11.76
CA GLU A 78 20.26 -24.12 11.76
C GLU A 78 20.84 -23.93 10.35
N GLU A 79 20.18 -24.50 9.35
CA GLU A 79 20.56 -24.39 7.94
C GLU A 79 20.61 -22.94 7.45
N VAL A 80 19.58 -22.15 7.79
CA VAL A 80 19.53 -20.71 7.50
C VAL A 80 20.65 -19.97 8.23
N ALA A 81 20.91 -20.27 9.51
CA ALA A 81 21.98 -19.63 10.27
C ALA A 81 23.36 -19.90 9.68
N TYR A 82 23.64 -21.15 9.28
CA TYR A 82 24.90 -21.52 8.63
C TYR A 82 25.07 -20.88 7.25
N ALA A 83 24.04 -20.94 6.41
CA ALA A 83 24.08 -20.34 5.07
C ALA A 83 24.25 -18.81 5.14
N LEU A 84 23.62 -18.18 6.12
CA LEU A 84 23.74 -16.77 6.38
C LEU A 84 25.14 -16.37 6.84
N ASP A 85 25.70 -17.06 7.84
CA ASP A 85 27.04 -16.75 8.34
C ASP A 85 28.07 -16.83 7.20
N ARG A 86 28.02 -17.89 6.39
CA ARG A 86 28.92 -18.06 5.24
C ARG A 86 28.70 -17.01 4.15
N ALA A 87 27.45 -16.72 3.80
CA ALA A 87 27.15 -15.70 2.81
C ALA A 87 27.66 -14.32 3.26
N LEU A 88 27.45 -13.95 4.52
CA LEU A 88 27.94 -12.67 5.05
C LEU A 88 29.46 -12.63 5.16
N ASN A 89 30.11 -13.72 5.56
CA ASN A 89 31.57 -13.80 5.66
C ASN A 89 32.26 -13.76 4.29
N SER A 90 31.66 -14.36 3.26
CA SER A 90 32.25 -14.43 1.91
C SER A 90 31.86 -13.27 1.00
N ARG A 91 30.61 -12.80 1.08
CA ARG A 91 30.04 -11.78 0.17
C ARG A 91 29.94 -10.39 0.81
N GLY A 92 30.14 -10.30 2.12
CA GLY A 92 30.02 -9.07 2.89
C GLY A 92 28.58 -8.68 3.20
N GLN A 93 28.43 -7.58 3.93
CA GLN A 93 27.15 -7.09 4.46
C GLN A 93 26.19 -6.54 3.40
N SER A 94 26.68 -6.25 2.19
CA SER A 94 25.90 -5.75 1.05
C SER A 94 25.26 -6.86 0.21
N PHE A 95 25.58 -8.12 0.45
CA PHE A 95 24.95 -9.22 -0.27
C PHE A 95 23.45 -9.28 0.04
N PRO A 96 22.56 -9.19 -0.97
CA PRO A 96 21.14 -9.14 -0.72
C PRO A 96 20.63 -10.48 -0.17
N LEU A 97 20.14 -10.43 1.06
CA LEU A 97 19.35 -11.48 1.69
C LEU A 97 17.89 -11.05 1.69
N ILE A 98 17.00 -11.92 1.19
CA ILE A 98 15.59 -11.63 1.01
C ILE A 98 14.75 -12.68 1.74
N GLY A 99 13.92 -12.27 2.68
CA GLY A 99 12.86 -13.12 3.20
C GLY A 99 11.60 -12.95 2.35
N ILE A 100 11.14 -14.02 1.69
CA ILE A 100 9.89 -14.04 0.94
C ILE A 100 8.83 -14.70 1.80
N PHE A 101 7.72 -14.00 2.07
CA PHE A 101 6.68 -14.40 3.00
C PHE A 101 5.36 -14.62 2.23
N PRO A 102 5.02 -15.87 1.88
CA PRO A 102 3.74 -16.19 1.23
C PRO A 102 2.54 -15.86 2.11
N SER A 103 2.70 -15.98 3.43
CA SER A 103 1.67 -15.73 4.43
C SER A 103 2.24 -15.00 5.65
N SER A 104 1.36 -14.57 6.55
CA SER A 104 1.77 -14.04 7.84
C SER A 104 2.35 -15.16 8.70
N VAL A 105 3.51 -14.91 9.29
CA VAL A 105 4.19 -15.82 10.22
C VAL A 105 4.33 -15.16 11.59
N ASP A 106 4.48 -15.97 12.63
CA ASP A 106 4.80 -15.45 13.95
C ASP A 106 6.14 -14.70 13.93
N LYS A 107 6.12 -13.45 14.41
CA LYS A 107 7.31 -12.59 14.51
C LYS A 107 8.37 -13.16 15.44
N GLY A 108 7.98 -14.01 16.40
CA GLY A 108 8.87 -14.73 17.29
C GLY A 108 9.76 -15.74 16.55
N LEU A 109 9.26 -16.32 15.44
CA LEU A 109 10.01 -17.31 14.66
C LEU A 109 11.02 -16.70 13.70
N ILE A 110 10.84 -15.44 13.29
CA ILE A 110 11.74 -14.80 12.33
C ILE A 110 13.09 -14.52 13.00
N PRO A 111 14.20 -15.11 12.51
CA PRO A 111 15.53 -14.87 13.05
C PRO A 111 15.93 -13.40 12.92
N SER A 112 16.68 -12.87 13.88
CA SER A 112 17.13 -11.46 13.91
C SER A 112 17.86 -11.03 12.64
N ALA A 113 18.58 -11.96 12.01
CA ALA A 113 19.30 -11.69 10.79
C ALA A 113 18.44 -11.61 9.52
N ILE A 114 17.21 -12.14 9.54
CA ILE A 114 16.22 -11.90 8.49
C ILE A 114 15.44 -10.63 8.79
N LYS A 115 15.14 -10.35 10.08
CA LYS A 115 14.39 -9.16 10.52
C LYS A 115 14.98 -7.82 10.04
N THR A 116 16.30 -7.76 9.90
CA THR A 116 17.04 -6.54 9.50
C THR A 116 17.29 -6.46 8.00
N ARG A 117 16.80 -7.42 7.22
CA ARG A 117 17.02 -7.53 5.78
C ARG A 117 15.70 -7.32 5.03
N LEU A 118 15.74 -7.49 3.70
CA LEU A 118 14.58 -7.22 2.87
C LEU A 118 13.47 -8.24 3.16
N TYR A 119 12.35 -7.75 3.71
CA TYR A 119 11.12 -8.50 3.90
C TYR A 119 10.20 -8.26 2.71
N VAL A 120 9.81 -9.33 2.01
CA VAL A 120 8.90 -9.28 0.85
C VAL A 120 7.69 -10.14 1.14
N SER A 121 6.50 -9.54 1.26
CA SER A 121 5.25 -10.29 1.32
C SER A 121 4.70 -10.53 -0.07
N LEU A 122 4.24 -11.75 -0.36
CA LEU A 122 3.54 -12.03 -1.63
C LEU A 122 2.14 -11.39 -1.71
N LYS A 123 1.65 -10.81 -0.62
CA LYS A 123 0.43 -9.97 -0.62
C LYS A 123 0.67 -8.57 -1.16
N ASP A 124 1.93 -8.14 -1.23
CA ASP A 124 2.30 -6.87 -1.84
C ASP A 124 2.23 -7.01 -3.36
N GLY A 125 1.44 -6.19 -4.05
CA GLY A 125 1.33 -6.23 -5.50
C GLY A 125 2.65 -5.97 -6.23
N ASP A 126 3.61 -5.32 -5.57
CA ASP A 126 4.91 -4.96 -6.12
C ASP A 126 6.05 -5.90 -5.67
N TRP A 127 5.72 -7.09 -5.15
CA TRP A 127 6.71 -8.02 -4.59
C TRP A 127 7.85 -8.38 -5.56
N ILE A 128 7.54 -8.55 -6.85
CA ILE A 128 8.55 -8.86 -7.87
C ILE A 128 9.55 -7.70 -8.04
N GLU A 129 9.05 -6.46 -8.07
CA GLU A 129 9.89 -5.27 -8.23
C GLU A 129 10.80 -5.06 -7.03
N ARG A 130 10.34 -5.38 -5.82
CA ARG A 130 11.18 -5.38 -4.61
C ARG A 130 12.33 -6.39 -4.69
N ILE A 131 12.05 -7.60 -5.18
CA ILE A 131 13.09 -8.61 -5.37
C ILE A 131 14.07 -8.15 -6.47
N LYS A 132 13.56 -7.75 -7.63
CA LYS A 132 14.38 -7.33 -8.77
C LYS A 132 15.30 -6.15 -8.43
N SER A 133 14.76 -5.12 -7.79
CA SER A 133 15.55 -3.96 -7.36
C SER A 133 16.66 -4.33 -6.37
N ALA A 134 16.44 -5.30 -5.48
CA ALA A 134 17.48 -5.82 -4.59
C ALA A 134 18.59 -6.57 -5.34
N LEU A 135 18.25 -7.36 -6.37
CA LEU A 135 19.25 -8.03 -7.23
C LEU A 135 20.08 -7.03 -8.07
N GLU A 136 19.48 -5.89 -8.38
CA GLU A 136 20.06 -4.83 -9.20
C GLU A 136 20.79 -3.75 -8.38
N ASP A 137 20.78 -3.86 -7.05
CA ASP A 137 21.35 -2.87 -6.11
C ASP A 137 20.81 -1.45 -6.36
N ARG A 138 19.49 -1.35 -6.51
CA ARG A 138 18.79 -0.07 -6.69
C ARG A 138 17.56 0.03 -5.81
N ALA A 139 17.03 1.24 -5.68
CA ALA A 139 15.73 1.44 -5.05
C ALA A 139 14.61 0.82 -5.90
N PRO A 140 13.55 0.27 -5.26
CA PRO A 140 12.38 -0.25 -5.96
C PRO A 140 11.63 0.88 -6.68
N ASN A 141 11.29 0.67 -7.94
CA ASN A 141 10.51 1.59 -8.75
C ASN A 141 9.01 1.27 -8.60
N ILE A 142 8.49 1.52 -7.41
CA ILE A 142 7.08 1.32 -7.09
C ILE A 142 6.33 2.63 -7.40
N PRO A 143 5.29 2.59 -8.25
CA PRO A 143 4.45 3.76 -8.51
C PRO A 143 3.91 4.30 -7.20
N ARG A 144 4.25 5.55 -6.87
CA ARG A 144 3.66 6.23 -5.71
C ARG A 144 2.31 6.78 -6.17
N PRO A 145 1.18 6.27 -5.65
CA PRO A 145 -0.10 6.86 -5.99
C PRO A 145 -0.09 8.34 -5.57
N ILE A 146 -0.42 9.22 -6.52
CA ILE A 146 -0.62 10.63 -6.24
C ILE A 146 -2.01 10.72 -5.62
N PHE A 147 -2.08 11.07 -4.34
CA PHE A 147 -3.34 11.28 -3.65
C PHE A 147 -3.73 12.75 -3.71
N GLU A 148 -5.00 13.01 -4.00
CA GLU A 148 -5.57 14.33 -3.85
C GLU A 148 -5.45 14.81 -2.40
N PRO A 149 -5.25 16.13 -2.16
CA PRO A 149 -5.07 16.70 -0.81
C PRO A 149 -6.35 16.64 0.05
N TYR A 150 -7.42 16.03 -0.47
CA TYR A 150 -8.71 15.87 0.17
C TYR A 150 -9.20 14.41 0.16
N THR A 151 -10.22 14.14 0.97
CA THR A 151 -11.03 12.91 0.88
C THR A 151 -12.46 13.29 0.52
N ILE A 152 -13.06 12.49 -0.36
CA ILE A 152 -14.49 12.52 -0.66
C ILE A 152 -15.06 11.13 -0.42
N GLU A 153 -16.13 11.04 0.36
CA GLU A 153 -16.88 9.79 0.57
C GLU A 153 -18.37 10.07 0.40
N ILE A 154 -19.08 9.20 -0.32
CA ILE A 154 -20.51 9.35 -0.57
C ILE A 154 -21.23 8.25 0.20
N ARG A 155 -22.24 8.63 0.98
CA ARG A 155 -23.08 7.70 1.74
C ARG A 155 -24.55 8.08 1.62
N LYS A 156 -25.42 7.14 1.92
CA LYS A 156 -26.85 7.38 2.07
C LYS A 156 -27.19 7.64 3.53
N THR A 157 -27.99 8.66 3.77
CA THR A 157 -28.61 8.93 5.06
C THR A 157 -29.83 8.02 5.27
N ASN A 158 -30.32 7.92 6.50
CA ASN A 158 -31.50 7.11 6.81
C ASN A 158 -32.79 7.62 6.12
N ASP A 159 -32.87 8.92 5.82
CA ASP A 159 -33.94 9.56 5.05
C ASP A 159 -33.71 9.49 3.52
N GLY A 160 -32.68 8.78 3.05
CA GLY A 160 -32.45 8.49 1.62
C GLY A 160 -31.66 9.54 0.84
N ARG A 161 -31.33 10.68 1.46
CA ARG A 161 -30.46 11.72 0.88
C ARG A 161 -29.02 11.21 0.72
N ASN A 162 -28.27 11.82 -0.18
CA ASN A 162 -26.83 11.63 -0.29
C ASN A 162 -26.13 12.55 0.72
N ALA A 163 -25.21 12.00 1.49
CA ALA A 163 -24.25 12.74 2.31
C ALA A 163 -22.87 12.57 1.67
N ILE A 164 -22.31 13.67 1.18
CA ILE A 164 -20.98 13.74 0.60
C ILE A 164 -20.06 14.31 1.67
N GLU A 165 -19.23 13.46 2.25
CA GLU A 165 -18.23 13.83 3.24
C GLU A 165 -17.00 14.45 2.56
N LEU A 166 -16.61 15.64 2.99
CA LEU A 166 -15.53 16.45 2.44
C LEU A 166 -14.59 16.86 3.59
N ARG A 167 -13.29 16.56 3.44
CA ARG A 167 -12.27 16.98 4.42
C ARG A 167 -10.85 17.01 3.83
N PRO A 168 -9.94 17.81 4.40
CA PRO A 168 -8.53 17.74 4.05
C PRO A 168 -7.92 16.40 4.50
N ARG A 169 -6.89 15.95 3.77
CA ARG A 169 -5.97 14.92 4.28
C ARG A 169 -4.99 15.48 5.31
N ALA A 170 -4.64 16.75 5.20
CA ALA A 170 -3.77 17.48 6.11
C ALA A 170 -4.11 18.97 6.14
N GLY A 171 -3.83 19.63 7.26
CA GLY A 171 -4.15 21.05 7.47
C GLY A 171 -5.62 21.31 7.83
N THR A 172 -6.03 22.57 7.71
CA THR A 172 -7.34 23.05 8.12
C THR A 172 -7.96 23.90 7.01
N TRP A 173 -9.25 23.74 6.74
CA TRP A 173 -10.02 24.67 5.92
C TRP A 173 -11.02 25.44 6.78
N ALA A 174 -10.78 26.73 6.96
CA ALA A 174 -11.70 27.66 7.60
C ALA A 174 -11.50 29.09 7.06
N PRO A 175 -12.57 29.87 6.87
CA PRO A 175 -13.97 29.41 6.82
C PRO A 175 -14.16 28.39 5.69
N PHE A 176 -15.02 27.39 5.88
CA PHE A 176 -15.29 26.37 4.87
C PHE A 176 -16.34 26.86 3.86
N ILE A 177 -16.14 26.54 2.58
CA ILE A 177 -17.14 26.73 1.51
C ILE A 177 -17.45 25.42 0.82
N CYS A 178 -18.70 25.24 0.39
CA CYS A 178 -19.11 24.23 -0.57
C CYS A 178 -20.16 24.79 -1.54
N ALA A 179 -20.02 24.49 -2.82
CA ALA A 179 -20.94 24.94 -3.86
C ALA A 179 -21.33 23.81 -4.81
N VAL A 180 -22.53 23.94 -5.36
CA VAL A 180 -23.11 23.07 -6.40
C VAL A 180 -23.57 23.93 -7.59
N PRO A 181 -23.75 23.36 -8.79
CA PRO A 181 -24.27 24.11 -9.93
C PRO A 181 -25.60 24.77 -9.61
N LEU A 182 -25.72 26.06 -9.93
CA LEU A 182 -26.89 26.86 -9.60
C LEU A 182 -28.18 26.29 -10.21
N ASN A 183 -28.09 25.80 -11.44
CA ASN A 183 -29.19 25.16 -12.17
C ASN A 183 -29.66 23.83 -11.55
N GLU A 184 -28.89 23.23 -10.64
CA GLU A 184 -29.24 21.99 -9.94
C GLU A 184 -29.78 22.24 -8.52
N LYS A 185 -29.60 23.45 -7.98
CA LYS A 185 -29.91 23.81 -6.58
C LYS A 185 -31.30 23.33 -6.13
N ASP A 186 -32.35 23.67 -6.87
CA ASP A 186 -33.74 23.38 -6.46
C ASP A 186 -34.03 21.88 -6.40
N LYS A 187 -33.37 21.12 -7.29
CA LYS A 187 -33.47 19.66 -7.33
C LYS A 187 -32.67 19.01 -6.19
N LEU A 188 -31.45 19.48 -5.97
CA LEU A 188 -30.53 18.96 -4.97
C LEU A 188 -30.97 19.28 -3.55
N LYS A 189 -31.57 20.46 -3.33
CA LYS A 189 -31.83 21.05 -2.00
C LYS A 189 -30.59 20.93 -1.11
N PRO A 190 -29.46 21.54 -1.52
CA PRO A 190 -28.19 21.33 -0.85
C PRO A 190 -28.19 21.95 0.55
N SER A 191 -27.55 21.28 1.51
CA SER A 191 -27.30 21.82 2.84
C SER A 191 -25.99 21.28 3.39
N ILE A 192 -25.27 22.06 4.20
CA ILE A 192 -24.02 21.61 4.83
C ILE A 192 -24.15 21.46 6.34
N LEU A 193 -23.39 20.53 6.92
CA LEU A 193 -23.19 20.37 8.36
C LEU A 193 -21.75 19.90 8.63
N SER A 194 -21.19 20.29 9.76
CA SER A 194 -19.88 19.79 10.22
C SER A 194 -20.07 18.63 11.19
N GLY A 195 -19.21 17.62 11.13
CA GLY A 195 -19.26 16.48 12.04
C GLY A 195 -17.95 15.68 12.07
N PRO A 196 -17.81 14.72 13.00
CA PRO A 196 -16.64 13.86 13.04
C PRO A 196 -16.54 13.00 11.78
N LYS A 197 -15.30 12.77 11.32
CA LYS A 197 -14.98 11.93 10.17
C LYS A 197 -15.75 10.60 10.23
N GLY A 198 -16.32 10.20 9.09
CA GLY A 198 -16.97 8.92 8.91
C GLY A 198 -18.29 8.76 9.68
N ASN A 199 -18.81 9.81 10.32
CA ASN A 199 -20.06 9.78 11.05
C ASN A 199 -20.98 10.88 10.53
N ILE A 200 -22.03 10.50 9.81
CA ILE A 200 -23.01 11.46 9.27
C ILE A 200 -23.67 12.19 10.44
N PRO A 201 -23.54 13.53 10.56
CA PRO A 201 -24.10 14.27 11.66
C PRO A 201 -25.63 14.26 11.59
N MET A 202 -26.28 13.95 12.72
CA MET A 202 -27.74 14.05 12.87
C MET A 202 -28.21 15.48 13.17
N GLY A 203 -27.27 16.38 13.45
CA GLY A 203 -27.48 17.77 13.81
C GLY A 203 -26.13 18.39 14.19
N GLY A 204 -26.10 19.71 14.31
CA GLY A 204 -24.86 20.42 14.66
C GLY A 204 -25.08 21.92 14.67
N PHE A 205 -24.10 22.64 15.23
CA PHE A 205 -24.07 24.09 15.24
C PHE A 205 -23.00 24.58 14.28
N LEU A 206 -23.43 25.35 13.27
CA LEU A 206 -22.53 26.04 12.36
C LEU A 206 -22.41 27.50 12.78
N THR A 207 -21.18 28.02 12.81
CA THR A 207 -20.88 29.44 13.07
C THR A 207 -20.71 30.19 11.76
N MET A 208 -20.93 31.51 11.76
CA MET A 208 -20.66 32.40 10.62
C MET A 208 -21.16 31.84 9.28
N THR A 209 -22.41 31.40 9.25
CA THR A 209 -23.00 30.76 8.08
C THR A 209 -23.51 31.77 7.06
N GLY A 210 -23.58 31.32 5.81
CA GLY A 210 -24.31 32.02 4.77
C GLY A 210 -24.41 31.17 3.52
N GLU A 211 -25.23 31.64 2.59
CA GLU A 211 -25.45 31.01 1.30
C GLU A 211 -25.75 32.08 0.25
N GLY A 212 -25.49 31.76 -1.02
CA GLY A 212 -25.68 32.72 -2.09
C GLY A 212 -25.32 32.18 -3.47
N GLU A 213 -25.49 33.04 -4.45
CA GLU A 213 -25.10 32.78 -5.82
C GLU A 213 -23.74 33.38 -6.09
N SER A 214 -22.89 32.68 -6.83
CA SER A 214 -21.65 33.26 -7.36
C SER A 214 -21.96 34.45 -8.27
N GLU A 215 -21.01 35.37 -8.41
CA GLU A 215 -21.14 36.55 -9.26
C GLU A 215 -21.44 36.19 -10.73
N ASP A 216 -20.86 35.08 -11.21
CA ASP A 216 -21.08 34.55 -12.56
C ASP A 216 -22.37 33.73 -12.73
N LYS A 217 -23.19 33.62 -11.67
CA LYS A 217 -24.45 32.87 -11.65
C LYS A 217 -24.32 31.39 -12.03
N LYS A 218 -23.13 30.79 -11.86
CA LYS A 218 -22.93 29.36 -12.12
C LYS A 218 -23.09 28.49 -10.90
N TRP A 219 -22.89 29.04 -9.70
CA TRP A 219 -22.81 28.27 -8.47
C TRP A 219 -23.79 28.78 -7.43
N TRP A 220 -24.44 27.83 -6.74
CA TRP A 220 -25.04 28.06 -5.44
C TRP A 220 -24.06 27.59 -4.38
N PHE A 221 -23.59 28.50 -3.53
CA PHE A 221 -22.64 28.18 -2.46
C PHE A 221 -23.27 28.31 -1.09
N MET A 222 -22.72 27.55 -0.15
CA MET A 222 -22.94 27.63 1.28
C MET A 222 -21.59 27.69 1.97
N PHE A 223 -21.48 28.44 3.05
CA PHE A 223 -20.27 28.52 3.84
C PHE A 223 -20.57 28.53 5.33
N ALA A 224 -19.55 28.20 6.11
CA ALA A 224 -19.58 28.24 7.56
C ALA A 224 -18.17 28.48 8.11
N GLY A 225 -18.08 29.10 9.29
CA GLY A 225 -16.83 29.43 9.96
C GLY A 225 -16.15 28.24 10.64
N ASN A 226 -16.84 27.11 10.85
CA ASN A 226 -16.22 25.94 11.46
C ASN A 226 -15.10 25.38 10.57
N GLU A 227 -14.16 24.73 11.23
CA GLU A 227 -13.00 24.13 10.59
C GLU A 227 -13.32 22.75 10.00
N ALA A 228 -12.90 22.51 8.75
CA ALA A 228 -12.68 21.17 8.25
C ALA A 228 -11.23 20.77 8.53
N THR A 229 -11.02 19.61 9.16
CA THR A 229 -9.71 19.05 9.51
C THR A 229 -9.66 17.56 9.13
N PRO A 230 -8.53 16.85 9.27
CA PRO A 230 -8.49 15.42 8.98
C PRO A 230 -9.43 14.57 9.85
N THR A 231 -9.89 15.10 10.99
CA THR A 231 -10.81 14.44 11.93
C THR A 231 -12.22 15.06 11.95
N MET A 232 -12.39 16.27 11.41
CA MET A 232 -13.66 16.99 11.31
C MET A 232 -14.01 17.25 9.85
N SER A 233 -15.11 16.67 9.38
CA SER A 233 -15.57 16.78 8.01
C SER A 233 -16.71 17.76 7.88
N TYR A 234 -16.85 18.32 6.69
CA TYR A 234 -18.12 18.86 6.24
C TYR A 234 -18.87 17.81 5.44
N PHE A 235 -20.19 17.78 5.61
CA PHE A 235 -21.10 16.90 4.89
C PHE A 235 -22.01 17.76 4.05
N LEU A 236 -21.94 17.59 2.73
CA LEU A 236 -22.90 18.15 1.79
C LEU A 236 -24.05 17.15 1.65
N PHE A 237 -25.24 17.58 2.06
CA PHE A 237 -26.47 16.80 1.93
C PHE A 237 -27.25 17.24 0.70
N CYS A 238 -27.58 16.30 -0.17
CA CYS A 238 -28.36 16.54 -1.39
C CYS A 238 -29.34 15.39 -1.66
N ASN A 239 -30.51 15.67 -2.22
CA ASN A 239 -31.48 14.65 -2.62
C ASN A 239 -30.94 13.75 -3.75
N GLU A 240 -30.17 14.35 -4.66
CA GLU A 240 -29.46 13.67 -5.73
C GLU A 240 -27.97 14.00 -5.69
N LEU A 241 -27.14 13.28 -6.45
CA LEU A 241 -25.74 13.66 -6.60
C LEU A 241 -25.64 14.88 -7.54
N PRO A 242 -24.96 15.96 -7.13
CA PRO A 242 -24.68 17.07 -8.04
C PRO A 242 -23.81 16.59 -9.22
N SER A 243 -23.82 17.28 -10.36
CA SER A 243 -22.86 16.99 -11.43
C SER A 243 -21.43 17.41 -11.07
N GLN A 244 -21.30 18.51 -10.32
CA GLN A 244 -20.02 19.04 -9.87
C GLN A 244 -20.12 19.59 -8.46
N ILE A 245 -18.99 19.64 -7.75
CA ILE A 245 -18.91 20.34 -6.47
C ILE A 245 -17.65 21.22 -6.43
N VAL A 246 -17.78 22.38 -5.79
CA VAL A 246 -16.64 23.19 -5.35
C VAL A 246 -16.56 23.14 -3.85
N PHE A 247 -15.38 23.02 -3.25
CA PHE A 247 -15.23 23.10 -1.79
C PHE A 247 -13.81 23.49 -1.37
N GLY A 248 -13.65 23.95 -0.12
CA GLY A 248 -12.36 24.32 0.45
C GLY A 248 -12.46 25.53 1.37
N VAL A 249 -11.52 26.47 1.23
CA VAL A 249 -11.46 27.71 2.02
C VAL A 249 -12.27 28.83 1.35
N ASN A 250 -13.28 29.35 2.05
CA ASN A 250 -14.07 30.49 1.61
C ASN A 250 -13.20 31.75 1.51
N GLY A 251 -13.16 32.38 0.33
CA GLY A 251 -12.35 33.57 0.07
C GLY A 251 -10.84 33.34 0.04
N GLY A 252 -10.38 32.08 0.04
CA GLY A 252 -8.96 31.74 0.10
C GLY A 252 -8.60 30.47 -0.66
N GLN A 253 -7.39 29.97 -0.41
CA GLN A 253 -6.88 28.71 -0.96
C GLN A 253 -6.65 27.70 0.18
N PRO A 254 -6.85 26.39 -0.06
CA PRO A 254 -7.22 25.80 -1.35
C PRO A 254 -8.74 25.79 -1.63
N GLN A 255 -9.12 25.80 -2.91
CA GLN A 255 -10.45 25.41 -3.38
C GLN A 255 -10.33 24.36 -4.49
N PHE A 256 -11.20 23.35 -4.45
CA PHE A 256 -11.19 22.21 -5.37
C PHE A 256 -12.49 22.15 -6.13
N LEU A 257 -12.43 21.83 -7.43
CA LEU A 257 -13.58 21.54 -8.29
C LEU A 257 -13.52 20.07 -8.71
N ILE A 258 -14.59 19.32 -8.47
CA ILE A 258 -14.68 17.90 -8.79
C ILE A 258 -15.91 17.62 -9.66
N SER A 259 -15.74 16.79 -10.70
CA SER A 259 -16.86 16.16 -11.42
C SER A 259 -17.31 14.91 -10.68
N MET A 260 -18.61 14.82 -10.41
CA MET A 260 -19.24 13.70 -9.70
C MET A 260 -19.96 12.75 -10.67
N LYS A 261 -19.99 13.10 -11.96
CA LYS A 261 -20.43 12.29 -13.09
C LYS A 261 -19.28 12.10 -14.07
#